data_AF-A0AA95RNE0-F1
#
_entry.id   AF-A0AA95RNE0-F1
#
_cell.length_a   1.000
_cell.length_b   1.000
_cell.length_c   1.000
_cell.angle_alpha   90.00
_cell.angle_beta   90.00
_cell.angle_gamma   90.00
#
_symmetry.space_group_name_H-M   'P 1'
#
loop_
_entity.id
_entity.type
_entity.pdbx_description
1 polymer ?
#
loop_
_entity_poly.entity_id
_entity_poly.type
_entity_poly.pdbx_seq_one_letter_code
_entity_poly.pdbx_strand_id
1 'polypeptide(L)' 'MPNQKKPLLTDEFLDELANEINELYGHPVEQNEDKNKPDQEN' A
#
# COMPACT_ATOMS: atom_id res chain seq x y z
N MET A 1 15.44 -18.44 -20.37
CA MET A 1 16.05 -17.40 -19.53
C MET A 1 14.96 -16.40 -19.19
N PRO A 2 14.54 -16.24 -17.93
CA PRO A 2 13.57 -15.21 -17.59
C PRO A 2 14.21 -13.86 -17.92
N ASN A 3 13.63 -13.15 -18.88
CA ASN A 3 13.99 -11.77 -19.17
C ASN A 3 13.54 -10.92 -17.97
N GLN A 4 14.36 -10.90 -16.91
CA GLN A 4 14.11 -10.09 -15.73
C GLN A 4 14.24 -8.62 -16.16
N LYS A 5 13.10 -8.03 -16.52
CA LYS A 5 12.99 -6.60 -16.80
C LYS A 5 13.41 -5.89 -15.52
N LYS A 6 14.41 -5.03 -15.63
CA LYS A 6 14.77 -4.15 -14.53
C LYS A 6 13.52 -3.35 -14.14
N PRO A 7 13.25 -3.19 -12.83
CA PRO A 7 12.13 -2.38 -12.39
C PRO A 7 12.31 -0.95 -12.91
N LEU A 8 11.20 -0.35 -13.34
CA LEU A 8 11.21 1.00 -13.93
C LEU A 8 11.49 2.07 -12.87
N LEU A 9 11.15 1.77 -11.63
CA LEU A 9 11.32 2.64 -10.47
C LEU A 9 12.27 1.96 -9.49
N THR A 10 13.12 2.76 -8.84
CA THR A 10 14.00 2.32 -7.76
C THR A 10 13.25 2.31 -6.44
N ASP A 11 13.72 1.50 -5.50
CA ASP A 11 13.15 1.48 -4.14
C ASP A 11 13.25 2.86 -3.48
N GLU A 12 14.37 3.56 -3.66
CA GLU A 12 14.58 4.94 -3.19
C GLU A 12 13.51 5.92 -3.70
N PHE A 13 13.13 5.83 -4.99
CA PHE A 13 12.09 6.69 -5.54
C PHE A 13 10.71 6.39 -4.92
N LEU A 14 10.42 5.11 -4.67
CA LEU A 14 9.17 4.71 -4.04
C LEU A 14 9.10 5.20 -2.60
N ASP A 15 10.22 5.18 -1.87
CA ASP A 15 10.30 5.67 -0.49
C ASP A 15 10.09 7.20 -0.41
N GLU A 16 10.75 7.96 -1.30
CA GLU A 16 10.55 9.41 -1.38
C GLU A 16 9.10 9.78 -1.73
N LEU A 17 8.52 9.10 -2.71
CA LEU A 17 7.13 9.30 -3.11
C LEU A 17 6.16 8.97 -1.97
N ALA A 18 6.40 7.88 -1.24
CA ALA A 18 5.57 7.51 -0.09
C ALA A 18 5.63 8.58 1.01
N ASN A 19 6.82 9.13 1.28
CA ASN A 19 6.98 10.21 2.25
C ASN A 19 6.22 11.47 1.81
N GLU A 20 6.34 11.89 0.55
CA GLU A 20 5.63 13.06 0.02
C GLU A 20 4.11 12.90 0.12
N ILE A 21 3.58 11.72 -0.22
CA ILE A 21 2.15 11.42 -0.09
C ILE A 21 1.72 11.47 1.37
N ASN A 22 2.50 10.88 2.28
CA ASN A 22 2.19 10.88 3.70
C ASN A 22 2.25 12.29 4.32
N GLU A 23 3.16 13.16 3.86
CA GLU A 23 3.23 14.55 4.29
C GLU A 23 1.99 15.36 3.84
N LEU A 24 1.53 15.12 2.60
CA LEU A 24 0.40 15.85 2.02
C LEU A 24 -0.96 15.36 2.54
N TYR A 25 -1.10 14.04 2.72
CA TYR A 25 -2.40 13.41 2.98
C TYR A 25 -2.48 12.73 4.35
N GLY A 26 -1.39 12.74 5.13
CA GLY A 26 -1.26 11.97 6.35
C GLY A 26 -0.96 10.50 6.09
N HIS A 27 -0.57 9.78 7.14
CA HIS A 27 -0.39 8.33 7.04
C HIS A 27 -1.75 7.63 6.97
N PRO A 28 -1.88 6.54 6.21
CA PRO A 28 -3.07 5.72 6.26
C PRO A 28 -3.28 5.26 7.70
N VAL A 29 -4.37 5.72 8.30
CA VAL A 29 -4.82 5.22 9.60
C VAL A 29 -5.28 3.79 9.32
N GLU A 30 -4.72 2.81 10.03
CA GLU A 30 -5.22 1.45 10.05
C GLU A 30 -6.67 1.48 10.58
N GLN A 31 -7.63 1.73 9.68
CA GLN A 31 -9.02 1.42 9.93
C GLN A 31 -9.09 -0.08 9.82
N ASN A 32 -9.00 -0.74 10.99
CA ASN A 32 -9.31 -2.15 11.16
C ASN A 32 -10.50 -2.51 10.25
N GLU A 33 -10.33 -3.54 9.44
CA GLU A 33 -11.29 -4.10 8.49
C GLU A 33 -12.54 -4.70 9.19
N ASP A 34 -13.25 -3.94 10.00
CA ASP A 34 -14.46 -4.40 10.66
C ASP A 34 -15.69 -4.16 9.79
N LYS A 35 -15.69 -4.67 8.55
CA LYS A 35 -16.87 -4.71 7.66
C LYS A 35 -16.96 -5.94 6.73
N ASN A 36 -16.33 -7.06 7.07
CA ASN A 36 -16.65 -8.34 6.41
C ASN A 36 -16.73 -9.48 7.44
N LYS A 37 -17.70 -9.40 8.36
CA LYS A 37 -18.31 -10.61 8.89
C LYS A 37 -19.58 -10.87 8.07
N PRO A 38 -19.67 -11.95 7.28
CA PRO A 38 -20.98 -12.43 6.88
C PRO A 38 -21.69 -12.86 8.17
N ASP A 39 -22.86 -12.29 8.44
CA ASP A 39 -23.77 -12.79 9.47
C ASP A 39 -23.99 -14.29 9.23
N GLN A 40 -23.33 -15.14 10.02
CA GLN A 40 -23.77 -16.51 10.23
C GLN A 40 -24.88 -16.47 11.26
N GLU A 41 -26.09 -16.40 10.69
CA GLU A 41 -27.36 -16.89 11.20
C GLU A 41 -27.21 -17.96 12.30
N ASN A 42 -27.74 -17.67 13.49
CA ASN A 42 -28.32 -18.65 14.42
C ASN A 42 -29.53 -18.01 15.10
#